data_AF-A0A497IC05-F1
#
_entry.id   AF-A0A497IC05-F1
#
_cell.length_a   1.000
_cell.length_b   1.000
_cell.length_c   1.000
_cell.angle_alpha   90.00
_cell.angle_beta   90.00
_cell.angle_gamma   90.00
#
_symmetry.space_group_name_H-M   'P 1'
#
loop_
_entity.id
_entity.type
_entity.pdbx_description
1 polymer ?
#
loop_
_entity_poly.entity_id
_entity_poly.type
_entity_poly.pdbx_seq_one_letter_code
_entity_poly.pdbx_strand_id
1 'polypeptide(L)'
;MIVNAVVKPNSDEFNVEWNDGKLRVRLTEPAENGRANLELVRELAKFFDCPVRLVAGLKSKRKKLDFELCEADFYERLRGLEG
;
A
#
# COMPACT_ATOMS: atom_id res chain seq x y z
N MET A 1 9.29 -9.04 -0.79
CA MET A 1 9.95 -7.93 -1.53
C MET A 1 9.63 -6.63 -0.83
N ILE A 2 10.60 -5.71 -0.72
CA ILE A 2 10.40 -4.44 -0.01
C ILE A 2 10.17 -3.32 -1.02
N VAL A 3 9.04 -2.63 -0.90
CA VAL A 3 8.70 -1.47 -1.74
C VAL A 3 8.48 -0.22 -0.90
N ASN A 4 8.76 0.93 -1.51
CA ASN A 4 8.48 2.23 -0.91
C ASN A 4 7.04 2.62 -1.27
N ALA A 5 6.22 2.83 -0.26
CA ALA A 5 4.85 3.29 -0.40
C ALA A 5 4.67 4.72 0.12
N VAL A 6 3.88 5.53 -0.58
CA VAL A 6 3.48 6.87 -0.17
C VAL A 6 1.99 6.84 0.13
N VAL A 7 1.65 7.08 1.39
CA VAL A 7 0.27 6.97 1.87
C VAL A 7 -0.37 8.34 2.01
N LYS A 8 -1.55 8.50 1.42
CA LYS A 8 -2.40 9.69 1.52
C LYS A 8 -3.70 9.33 2.27
N PRO A 9 -3.77 9.61 3.58
CA PRO A 9 -4.99 9.41 4.37
C PRO A 9 -6.06 10.46 4.03
N ASN A 10 -7.29 10.24 4.50
CA ASN A 10 -8.45 11.11 4.27
C ASN A 10 -8.77 11.32 2.78
N SER A 11 -8.73 10.24 2.00
CA SER A 11 -9.22 10.25 0.61
C SER A 11 -10.67 9.77 0.57
N ASP A 12 -11.42 10.20 -0.44
CA ASP A 12 -12.82 9.78 -0.65
C ASP A 12 -12.96 8.26 -0.88
N GLU A 13 -11.92 7.62 -1.43
CA GLU A 13 -11.90 6.19 -1.75
C GLU A 13 -10.51 5.57 -1.55
N PHE A 14 -10.49 4.25 -1.34
CA PHE A 14 -9.26 3.46 -1.36
C PHE A 14 -8.76 3.30 -2.80
N ASN A 15 -7.47 3.58 -3.04
CA ASN A 15 -6.89 3.44 -4.37
C ASN A 15 -5.39 3.16 -4.27
N VAL A 16 -4.90 2.32 -5.17
CA VAL A 16 -3.49 1.91 -5.25
C VAL A 16 -2.98 2.23 -6.64
N GLU A 17 -1.85 2.94 -6.72
CA GLU A 17 -1.23 3.30 -7.99
C GLU A 17 0.28 3.10 -7.90
N TRP A 18 0.89 2.65 -9.00
CA TRP A 18 2.34 2.60 -9.10
C TRP A 18 2.85 3.78 -9.92
N ASN A 19 3.67 4.64 -9.32
CA ASN A 19 4.18 5.83 -9.98
C ASN A 19 5.57 6.19 -9.45
N ASP A 20 6.51 6.54 -10.34
CA ASP A 20 7.86 6.97 -9.98
C ASP A 20 8.63 5.95 -9.11
N GLY A 21 8.43 4.65 -9.38
CA GLY A 21 9.03 3.54 -8.62
C GLY A 21 8.53 3.44 -7.17
N LYS A 22 7.35 4.01 -6.87
CA LYS A 22 6.74 4.01 -5.55
C LYS A 22 5.26 3.63 -5.64
N LEU A 23 4.79 2.96 -4.60
CA LEU A 23 3.38 2.61 -4.45
C LEU A 23 2.63 3.77 -3.81
N ARG A 24 1.79 4.48 -4.53
CA ARG A 24 0.89 5.49 -3.97
C ARG A 24 -0.37 4.81 -3.49
N VAL A 25 -0.71 5.01 -2.22
CA VAL A 25 -1.93 4.42 -1.62
C VAL A 25 -2.77 5.53 -1.03
N ARG A 26 -3.99 5.69 -1.54
CA ARG A 26 -5.04 6.52 -0.96
C ARG A 26 -5.85 5.68 0.01
N LEU A 27 -6.04 6.23 1.20
CA LEU A 27 -6.73 5.59 2.31
C LEU A 27 -7.91 6.47 2.73
N THR A 28 -9.02 5.83 3.07
CA THR A 28 -10.20 6.54 3.56
C THR A 28 -10.05 6.88 5.04
N GLU A 29 -9.37 6.02 5.79
CA GLU A 29 -9.18 6.25 7.22
C GLU A 29 -8.17 7.39 7.49
N PRO A 30 -8.41 8.17 8.57
CA PRO A 30 -7.46 9.19 9.01
C PRO A 30 -6.17 8.54 9.54
N ALA A 31 -5.06 9.27 9.45
CA ALA A 31 -3.77 8.86 10.03
C ALA A 31 -3.72 8.92 11.57
N GLU A 32 -4.87 9.07 12.23
CA GLU A 32 -5.00 9.18 13.67
C GLU A 32 -5.04 7.79 14.33
N ASN A 33 -4.39 7.65 15.49
CA ASN A 33 -4.36 6.41 16.27
C ASN A 33 -3.92 5.15 15.49
N GLY A 34 -3.19 5.29 14.38
CA GLY A 34 -2.73 4.16 13.59
C GLY A 34 -3.81 3.48 12.73
N ARG A 35 -5.03 4.04 12.63
CA ARG A 35 -6.12 3.48 11.81
C ARG A 35 -5.72 3.34 10.34
N ALA A 36 -5.16 4.40 9.73
CA ALA A 36 -4.58 4.33 8.40
C ALA A 36 -3.48 3.27 8.23
N ASN A 37 -2.79 2.81 9.28
CA ASN A 37 -1.82 1.74 9.14
C ASN A 37 -2.49 0.36 9.08
N LEU A 38 -3.56 0.19 9.86
CA LEU A 38 -4.37 -1.01 9.85
C LEU A 38 -5.14 -1.15 8.52
N GLU A 39 -5.79 -0.09 8.07
CA GLU A 39 -6.47 -0.05 6.75
C GLU A 39 -5.48 -0.39 5.63
N LEU A 40 -4.31 0.27 5.62
CA LEU A 40 -3.27 0.04 4.60
C LEU A 40 -2.90 -1.43 4.48
N VAL A 41 -2.52 -2.06 5.59
CA VAL A 41 -2.05 -3.45 5.57
C VAL A 41 -3.20 -4.39 5.18
N ARG A 42 -4.41 -4.14 5.68
CA ARG A 42 -5.59 -4.95 5.40
C ARG A 42 -6.01 -4.88 3.93
N GLU A 43 -6.12 -3.68 3.38
CA GLU A 43 -6.54 -3.45 2.00
C GLU A 43 -5.49 -3.94 1.01
N LEU A 44 -4.20 -3.66 1.27
CA LEU A 44 -3.13 -4.16 0.42
C LEU A 44 -3.01 -5.69 0.47
N ALA A 45 -3.18 -6.31 1.64
CA ALA A 45 -3.16 -7.76 1.75
C ALA A 45 -4.29 -8.41 0.96
N LYS A 46 -5.48 -7.80 0.94
CA LYS A 46 -6.59 -8.25 0.09
C LYS A 46 -6.31 -8.02 -1.39
N PHE A 47 -5.77 -6.86 -1.75
CA PHE A 47 -5.51 -6.50 -3.14
C PHE A 47 -4.48 -7.42 -3.79
N PHE A 48 -3.38 -7.68 -3.09
CA PHE A 48 -2.31 -8.56 -3.57
C PHE A 48 -2.53 -10.04 -3.22
N ASP A 49 -3.62 -10.36 -2.51
CA ASP A 49 -3.91 -11.70 -1.99
C ASP A 49 -2.70 -12.33 -1.25
N CYS A 50 -2.01 -11.51 -0.46
CA CYS A 50 -0.70 -11.84 0.08
C CYS A 50 -0.45 -11.13 1.42
N PRO A 51 0.29 -11.74 2.36
CA PRO A 51 0.75 -11.05 3.57
C PRO A 51 1.55 -9.78 3.26
N VAL A 52 1.10 -8.65 3.81
CA VAL A 52 1.80 -7.36 3.75
C VAL A 52 2.23 -6.95 5.16
N ARG A 53 3.46 -6.46 5.31
CA ARG A 53 4.01 -6.03 6.60
C ARG A 53 4.59 -4.64 6.48
N LEU A 54 4.30 -3.79 7.47
CA LEU A 54 4.91 -2.48 7.58
C LEU A 54 6.30 -2.60 8.22
N VAL A 55 7.34 -2.44 7.42
CA VAL A 55 8.75 -2.53 7.86
C VAL A 55 9.19 -1.23 8.53
N ALA A 56 8.79 -0.08 7.96
CA ALA A 56 9.18 1.23 8.47
C ALA A 56 8.18 2.33 8.05
N GLY A 57 8.25 3.49 8.72
CA GLY A 57 7.43 4.66 8.38
C GLY A 57 6.12 4.76 9.17
N LEU A 58 6.03 4.15 10.35
CA LEU A 58 4.87 4.25 11.26
C LEU A 58 4.41 5.70 11.53
N LYS A 59 5.35 6.65 11.59
CA LYS A 59 5.10 8.08 11.84
C LYS A 59 5.24 8.97 10.59
N SER A 60 5.43 8.38 9.41
CA SER A 60 5.75 9.11 8.17
C SER A 60 4.75 8.80 7.05
N LYS A 61 4.54 9.76 6.16
CA LYS A 61 3.76 9.55 4.91
C LYS A 61 4.45 8.57 3.95
N ARG A 62 5.78 8.41 4.09
CA ARG A 62 6.59 7.43 3.36
C ARG A 62 6.77 6.19 4.23
N LYS A 63 6.32 5.05 3.70
CA LYS A 63 6.31 3.76 4.37
C LYS A 63 7.14 2.76 3.57
N LYS A 64 7.77 1.81 4.26
CA LYS A 64 8.37 0.63 3.63
C LYS A 64 7.47 -0.55 3.94
N LEU A 65 7.02 -1.22 2.89
CA LEU A 65 6.16 -2.37 2.97
C LEU A 65 6.91 -3.59 2.45
N ASP A 66 6.86 -4.67 3.21
CA ASP A 66 7.29 -5.98 2.75
C ASP A 66 6.07 -6.78 2.30
N PHE A 67 6.21 -7.36 1.12
CA PHE A 67 5.19 -8.14 0.43
C PHE A 67 5.71 -9.55 0.26
N GLU A 68 4.99 -10.57 0.74
CA GLU A 68 5.38 -11.97 0.60
C GLU A 68 5.05 -12.55 -0.80
N LEU A 69 5.36 -11.78 -1.85
CA LEU A 69 5.18 -12.16 -3.24
C LEU A 69 6.41 -11.83 -4.09
N CYS A 70 6.49 -12.48 -5.24
CA CYS A 70 7.57 -12.26 -6.21
C CYS A 70 7.33 -10.97 -7.02
N GLU A 71 8.41 -10.38 -7.53
CA GLU A 71 8.36 -9.12 -8.27
C GLU A 71 7.44 -9.18 -9.50
N ALA A 72 7.43 -10.29 -10.23
CA ALA A 72 6.56 -10.48 -11.39
C ALA A 72 5.07 -10.36 -11.03
N ASP A 73 4.63 -11.12 -10.01
CA ASP A 73 3.23 -11.11 -9.55
C ASP A 73 2.81 -9.72 -9.06
N PHE A 74 3.72 -9.01 -8.38
CA PHE A 74 3.48 -7.66 -7.90
C PHE A 74 3.10 -6.70 -9.03
N TYR A 75 3.88 -6.71 -10.12
CA TYR A 75 3.60 -5.86 -11.27
C TYR A 75 2.39 -6.34 -12.08
N GLU A 76 2.12 -7.65 -12.16
CA GLU A 76 0.91 -8.16 -12.82
C GLU A 76 -0.36 -7.69 -12.11
N ARG A 77 -0.40 -7.76 -10.78
CA ARG A 77 -1.53 -7.25 -9.98
C ARG A 77 -1.74 -5.75 -10.16
N LEU A 78 -0.66 -4.99 -10.29
CA LEU A 78 -0.73 -3.55 -10.56
C LEU A 78 -1.20 -3.25 -11.98
N ARG A 79 -0.81 -4.03 -12.99
CA ARG A 79 -1.29 -3.87 -14.38
C ARG A 79 -2.78 -4.15 -14.53
N GLY A 80 -3.35 -4.98 -13.65
CA GLY A 80 -4.80 -5.18 -13.59
C GLY A 80 -5.63 -3.93 -13.28
N LEU A 81 -4.99 -2.81 -12.89
CA LEU A 81 -5.63 -1.51 -12.67
C LEU A 81 -5.85 -0.69 -13.95
N GLU A 82 -5.24 -1.07 -15.08
CA GLU A 82 -5.38 -0.36 -16.36
C GLU A 82 -6.52 -0.91 -17.27
N GLY A 83 -7.38 -1.77 -16.72
CA GLY A 83 -8.48 -2.43 -17.44
C GLY A 83 -9.81 -1.66 -17.42
#